data_AF-A0A803MZ53-F1
#
_entry.id   AF-A0A803MZ53-F1
#
_cell.length_a   1.000
_cell.length_b   1.000
_cell.length_c   1.000
_cell.angle_alpha   90.00
_cell.angle_beta   90.00
_cell.angle_gamma   90.00
#
_symmetry.space_group_name_H-M   'P 1'
#
loop_
_entity.id
_entity.type
_entity.pdbx_description
1 polymer ?
#
loop_
_entity_poly.entity_id
_entity_poly.type
_entity_poly.pdbx_seq_one_letter_code
_entity_poly.pdbx_strand_id
1 'polypeptide(L)'
;MGPGAKLLPMSKMDGDAIRMLGSTKVWIDHNTLYRSKDGLIDVTLGSTNITISNNWFRDHNKVMLLGHDDDFKDDKNMKVTVVYNRFGPNCHQRMPRVRHGYAHVANNYI
;
A
#
# COMPACT_ATOMS: atom_id res chain seq x y z
N MET A 1 16.97 -1.92 -14.86
CA MET A 1 16.88 -0.98 -16.00
C MET A 1 18.17 -1.10 -16.80
N GLY A 2 18.08 -1.33 -18.11
CA GLY A 2 19.25 -1.40 -19.00
C GLY A 2 19.57 -0.04 -19.66
N PRO A 3 20.73 0.11 -20.30
CA PRO A 3 21.07 1.29 -21.07
C PRO A 3 20.04 1.53 -22.18
N GLY A 4 19.49 2.75 -22.27
CA GLY A 4 18.49 3.13 -23.29
C GLY A 4 17.03 3.15 -22.83
N ALA A 5 16.75 2.88 -21.56
CA ALA A 5 15.41 3.06 -21.00
C ALA A 5 14.98 4.54 -21.08
N LYS A 6 13.92 4.84 -21.84
CA LYS A 6 13.33 6.17 -21.87
C LYS A 6 12.76 6.49 -20.49
N LEU A 7 13.10 7.65 -19.95
CA LEU A 7 12.44 8.19 -18.77
C LEU A 7 10.98 8.43 -19.12
N LEU A 8 10.08 7.69 -18.47
CA LEU A 8 8.65 7.94 -18.59
C LEU A 8 8.31 9.14 -17.69
N PRO A 9 7.69 10.21 -18.21
CA PRO A 9 7.20 11.29 -17.38
C PRO A 9 6.11 10.72 -16.47
N MET A 10 6.41 10.60 -15.18
CA MET A 10 5.40 10.27 -14.19
C MET A 10 4.50 11.48 -13.98
N SER A 11 3.19 11.24 -13.90
CA SER A 11 2.25 12.26 -13.45
C SER A 11 2.62 12.74 -12.04
N LYS A 12 2.04 13.87 -11.63
CA LYS A 12 2.25 14.44 -10.30
C LYS A 12 1.98 13.38 -9.23
N MET A 13 2.97 13.15 -8.37
CA MET A 13 2.85 12.19 -7.26
C MET A 13 2.02 12.80 -6.13
N ASP A 14 1.09 12.02 -5.60
CA ASP A 14 0.08 12.45 -4.62
C ASP A 14 0.70 12.74 -3.25
N GLY A 15 1.82 12.07 -2.94
CA GLY A 15 2.60 12.23 -1.73
C GLY A 15 2.29 11.15 -0.69
N ASP A 16 2.25 9.90 -1.14
CA ASP A 16 2.19 8.73 -0.26
C ASP A 16 3.55 8.44 0.35
N ALA A 17 3.59 7.87 1.56
CA ALA A 17 4.87 7.54 2.18
C ALA A 17 5.60 6.42 1.42
N ILE A 18 4.88 5.36 1.02
CA ILE A 18 5.39 4.27 0.19
C ILE A 18 4.33 3.91 -0.86
N ARG A 19 4.71 3.95 -2.14
CA ARG A 19 3.84 3.57 -3.26
C ARG A 19 4.48 2.47 -4.10
N MET A 20 3.71 1.43 -4.39
CA MET A 20 4.11 0.30 -5.23
C MET A 20 3.26 0.25 -6.48
N LEU A 21 3.93 0.21 -7.64
CA LEU A 21 3.33 0.27 -8.97
C LEU A 21 3.82 -0.95 -9.77
N GLY A 22 2.96 -1.95 -10.00
CA GLY A 22 3.34 -3.20 -10.68
C GLY A 22 4.46 -3.97 -9.99
N SER A 23 4.63 -3.81 -8.68
CA SER A 23 5.70 -4.43 -7.91
C SER A 23 5.33 -5.86 -7.48
N THR A 24 6.31 -6.74 -7.39
CA THR A 24 6.11 -8.10 -6.88
C THR A 24 7.16 -8.47 -5.85
N LYS A 25 6.79 -9.31 -4.86
CA LYS A 25 7.68 -9.81 -3.80
C LYS A 25 8.29 -8.70 -2.97
N VAL A 26 7.44 -7.89 -2.35
CA VAL A 26 7.85 -6.78 -1.47
C VAL A 26 7.49 -7.08 -0.02
N TRP A 27 8.38 -6.72 0.90
CA TRP A 27 8.14 -6.80 2.34
C TRP A 27 8.35 -5.43 2.97
N ILE A 28 7.32 -4.92 3.64
CA ILE A 28 7.36 -3.67 4.41
C ILE A 28 7.23 -4.02 5.89
N ASP A 29 8.34 -3.91 6.63
CA ASP A 29 8.45 -4.42 7.99
C ASP A 29 9.08 -3.42 8.96
N HIS A 30 8.58 -3.36 10.20
CA HIS A 30 9.14 -2.57 11.31
C HIS A 30 9.30 -1.06 11.03
N ASN A 31 8.40 -0.46 10.27
CA ASN A 31 8.40 0.98 10.02
C ASN A 31 7.44 1.72 10.95
N THR A 32 7.71 3.00 11.21
CA THR A 32 6.72 3.93 11.77
C THR A 32 6.30 4.92 10.71
N LEU A 33 5.03 4.92 10.32
CA LEU A 33 4.50 5.71 9.20
C LEU A 33 3.37 6.61 9.70
N TYR A 34 3.47 7.91 9.43
CA TYR A 34 2.53 8.92 9.92
C TYR A 34 2.56 10.19 9.07
N ARG A 35 1.45 10.95 9.09
CA ARG A 35 1.36 12.32 8.54
C ARG A 35 1.94 12.52 7.12
N SER A 36 1.74 11.56 6.23
CA SER A 36 2.01 11.77 4.81
C SER A 36 0.98 12.71 4.18
N LYS A 37 1.27 13.20 2.96
CA LYS A 37 0.41 14.18 2.28
C LYS A 37 -0.90 13.57 1.78
N ASP A 38 -0.88 12.36 1.22
CA ASP A 38 -2.11 11.64 0.84
C ASP A 38 -2.30 10.35 1.63
N GLY A 39 -1.74 9.21 1.20
CA GLY A 39 -1.79 7.93 1.90
C GLY A 39 -0.48 7.55 2.61
N LEU A 40 -0.48 6.47 3.42
CA LEU A 40 0.78 5.89 3.93
C LEU A 40 1.31 4.80 3.00
N ILE A 41 0.48 3.80 2.68
CA ILE A 41 0.87 2.71 1.77
C ILE A 41 -0.15 2.55 0.66
N ASP A 42 0.31 2.68 -0.58
CA ASP A 42 -0.50 2.45 -1.78
C ASP A 42 0.06 1.30 -2.62
N VAL A 43 -0.79 0.32 -2.91
CA VAL A 43 -0.48 -0.91 -3.65
C VAL A 43 -1.38 -0.99 -4.88
N THR A 44 -0.82 -0.76 -6.07
CA THR A 44 -1.64 -0.59 -7.28
C THR A 44 -0.97 -1.16 -8.53
N LEU A 45 -1.69 -1.08 -9.66
CA LEU A 45 -1.20 -1.45 -10.99
C LEU A 45 -0.70 -2.90 -11.09
N GLY A 46 -1.46 -3.85 -10.53
CA GLY A 46 -1.14 -5.28 -10.60
C GLY A 46 -0.06 -5.72 -9.61
N SER A 47 0.27 -4.88 -8.63
CA SER A 47 1.21 -5.25 -7.57
C SER A 47 0.70 -6.47 -6.78
N THR A 48 1.59 -7.41 -6.44
CA THR A 48 1.18 -8.68 -5.81
C THR A 48 2.31 -9.34 -5.01
N ASN A 49 1.97 -10.35 -4.19
CA ASN A 49 2.90 -11.06 -3.29
C ASN A 49 3.59 -10.09 -2.33
N ILE A 50 2.79 -9.34 -1.58
CA ILE A 50 3.26 -8.31 -0.65
C ILE A 50 2.95 -8.72 0.79
N THR A 51 3.90 -8.49 1.69
CA THR A 51 3.66 -8.57 3.15
C THR A 51 3.90 -7.21 3.79
N ILE A 52 2.96 -6.75 4.60
CA ILE A 52 3.05 -5.53 5.40
C ILE A 52 2.91 -5.95 6.86
N SER A 53 4.03 -5.96 7.60
CA SER A 53 4.08 -6.48 8.95
C SER A 53 4.78 -5.62 9.98
N ASN A 54 4.40 -5.75 11.26
CA ASN A 54 5.08 -5.09 12.38
C ASN A 54 5.24 -3.56 12.24
N ASN A 55 4.40 -2.91 11.43
CA ASN A 55 4.48 -1.46 11.24
C ASN A 55 3.60 -0.75 12.26
N TRP A 56 4.02 0.45 12.64
CA TRP A 56 3.22 1.37 13.43
C TRP A 56 2.69 2.51 12.55
N PHE A 57 1.41 2.45 12.24
CA PHE A 57 0.67 3.52 11.58
C PHE A 57 0.02 4.42 12.63
N ARG A 58 0.16 5.75 12.51
CA ARG A 58 -0.47 6.70 13.43
C ARG A 58 -0.70 8.06 12.80
N ASP A 59 -1.57 8.85 13.41
CA ASP A 59 -1.80 10.27 13.09
C ASP A 59 -2.05 10.51 11.59
N HIS A 60 -2.96 9.73 11.00
CA HIS A 60 -3.19 9.76 9.56
C HIS A 60 -4.59 9.31 9.12
N ASN A 61 -5.12 9.95 8.08
CA ASN A 61 -6.49 9.69 7.63
C ASN A 61 -6.57 8.45 6.72
N LYS A 62 -5.84 8.43 5.60
CA LYS A 62 -5.93 7.38 4.56
C LYS A 62 -4.77 6.40 4.68
N VAL A 63 -4.89 5.37 5.53
CA VAL A 63 -3.72 4.56 5.89
C VAL A 63 -3.20 3.71 4.72
N MET A 64 -4.03 2.83 4.16
CA MET A 64 -3.57 1.82 3.20
C MET A 64 -4.59 1.55 2.08
N LEU A 65 -4.21 1.86 0.84
CA LEU A 65 -5.01 1.55 -0.36
C LEU A 65 -4.44 0.33 -1.09
N LEU A 66 -5.26 -0.71 -1.22
CA LEU A 66 -4.96 -1.88 -2.03
C LEU A 66 -5.90 -1.85 -3.25
N GLY A 67 -5.39 -1.37 -4.39
CA GLY A 67 -6.14 -1.21 -5.64
C GLY A 67 -6.80 0.16 -5.81
N HIS A 68 -6.52 0.84 -6.93
CA HIS A 68 -6.81 2.27 -7.11
C HIS A 68 -8.07 2.58 -7.93
N ASP A 69 -8.41 1.72 -8.88
CA ASP A 69 -9.42 1.98 -9.92
C ASP A 69 -10.42 0.81 -9.98
N ASP A 70 -11.71 1.14 -10.06
CA ASP A 70 -12.80 0.17 -10.10
C ASP A 70 -12.81 -0.61 -11.44
N ASP A 71 -12.21 -0.05 -12.48
CA ASP A 71 -12.10 -0.65 -13.82
C ASP A 71 -10.77 -1.36 -14.08
N PHE A 72 -9.76 -1.18 -13.23
CA PHE A 72 -8.46 -1.84 -13.38
C PHE A 72 -8.50 -3.29 -12.88
N LYS A 73 -9.05 -4.19 -13.72
CA LYS A 73 -9.30 -5.60 -13.35
C LYS A 73 -8.04 -6.45 -13.14
N ASP A 74 -6.86 -5.98 -13.55
CA ASP A 74 -5.61 -6.72 -13.33
C ASP A 74 -5.24 -6.81 -11.83
N ASP A 75 -5.76 -5.89 -11.00
CA ASP A 75 -5.63 -5.96 -9.54
C ASP A 75 -6.36 -7.19 -8.93
N LYS A 76 -7.17 -7.95 -9.70
CA LYS A 76 -7.76 -9.23 -9.23
C LYS A 76 -6.70 -10.26 -8.80
N ASN A 77 -5.48 -10.14 -9.35
CA ASN A 77 -4.35 -11.01 -9.03
C ASN A 77 -3.50 -10.48 -7.84
N MET A 78 -3.83 -9.31 -7.30
CA MET A 78 -3.15 -8.75 -6.14
C MET A 78 -3.38 -9.64 -4.91
N LYS A 79 -2.29 -10.01 -4.24
CA LYS A 79 -2.29 -10.74 -2.97
C LYS A 79 -1.43 -9.98 -1.97
N VAL A 80 -2.04 -9.53 -0.87
CA VAL A 80 -1.37 -8.78 0.18
C VAL A 80 -1.66 -9.43 1.54
N THR A 81 -0.64 -9.59 2.36
CA THR A 81 -0.78 -9.96 3.78
C THR A 81 -0.53 -8.74 4.64
N VAL A 82 -1.46 -8.43 5.54
CA VAL A 82 -1.39 -7.33 6.51
C VAL A 82 -1.45 -7.94 7.91
N VAL A 83 -0.32 -8.01 8.61
CA VAL A 83 -0.22 -8.78 9.86
C VAL A 83 0.63 -8.11 10.94
N TYR A 84 0.27 -8.21 12.21
CA TYR A 84 1.03 -7.64 13.34
C TYR A 84 1.28 -6.12 13.29
N ASN A 85 0.48 -5.38 12.52
CA ASN A 85 0.60 -3.93 12.49
C ASN A 85 -0.19 -3.29 13.64
N ARG A 86 0.27 -2.12 14.08
CA ARG A 86 -0.46 -1.23 14.99
C ARG A 86 -1.03 -0.06 14.20
N PHE A 87 -2.35 0.08 14.21
CA PHE A 87 -3.09 1.15 13.56
C PHE A 87 -3.63 2.15 14.58
N GLY A 88 -2.77 3.01 15.10
CA GLY A 88 -3.20 4.06 16.01
C GLY A 88 -2.07 4.55 16.91
N PRO A 89 -2.23 5.73 17.55
CA PRO A 89 -3.47 6.49 17.64
C PRO A 89 -3.81 7.25 16.35
N ASN A 90 -5.06 7.71 16.25
CA ASN A 90 -5.53 8.66 15.23
C ASN A 90 -5.38 8.17 13.78
N CYS A 91 -5.61 6.87 13.55
CA CYS A 91 -5.84 6.34 12.21
C CYS A 91 -7.35 6.32 11.92
N HIS A 92 -7.78 6.95 10.82
CA HIS A 92 -9.22 7.15 10.59
C HIS A 92 -9.85 6.14 9.64
N GLN A 93 -9.18 5.77 8.54
CA GLN A 93 -9.76 4.87 7.54
C GLN A 93 -8.71 4.14 6.71
N ARG A 94 -9.18 3.18 5.91
CA ARG A 94 -8.40 2.36 4.97
C ARG A 94 -7.37 1.46 5.68
N MET A 95 -7.84 0.57 6.57
CA MET A 95 -6.98 -0.35 7.33
C MET A 95 -7.32 -1.84 7.11
N PRO A 96 -7.20 -2.38 5.89
CA PRO A 96 -6.97 -1.71 4.60
C PRO A 96 -8.28 -1.33 3.88
N ARG A 97 -8.20 -0.56 2.78
CA ARG A 97 -9.27 -0.48 1.77
C ARG A 97 -8.86 -1.27 0.53
N VAL A 98 -9.67 -2.26 0.14
CA VAL A 98 -9.32 -3.24 -0.89
C VAL A 98 -10.24 -3.15 -2.09
N ARG A 99 -9.68 -3.33 -3.28
CA ARG A 99 -10.41 -3.56 -4.54
C ARG A 99 -9.86 -4.76 -5.29
N HIS A 100 -10.76 -5.53 -5.90
CA HIS A 100 -10.55 -6.69 -6.77
C HIS A 100 -9.78 -7.87 -6.18
N GLY A 101 -8.57 -7.64 -5.66
CA GLY A 101 -7.67 -8.68 -5.18
C GLY A 101 -8.00 -9.24 -3.79
N TYR A 102 -7.03 -9.93 -3.23
CA TYR A 102 -7.13 -10.62 -1.94
C TYR A 102 -6.21 -9.98 -0.90
N ALA A 103 -6.77 -9.71 0.29
CA ALA A 103 -6.02 -9.27 1.45
C ALA A 103 -6.23 -10.23 2.63
N HIS A 104 -5.16 -10.85 3.12
CA HIS A 104 -5.17 -11.58 4.38
C HIS A 104 -4.83 -10.63 5.51
N VAL A 105 -5.80 -10.35 6.38
CA VAL A 105 -5.65 -9.40 7.49
C VAL A 105 -5.75 -10.15 8.80
N ALA A 106 -4.65 -10.26 9.55
CA ALA A 106 -4.60 -11.06 10.77
C ALA A 106 -3.76 -10.38 11.86
N ASN A 107 -4.11 -10.58 13.13
CA ASN A 107 -3.32 -10.14 14.29
C ASN A 107 -2.85 -8.67 14.25
N ASN A 108 -3.64 -7.76 13.67
CA ASN A 108 -3.36 -6.32 13.73
C ASN A 108 -4.08 -5.73 14.95
N TYR A 109 -3.46 -4.75 15.58
CA TYR A 109 -4.10 -3.93 16.62
C TYR A 109 -4.61 -2.63 15.98
N ILE A 110 -5.88 -2.30 16.18
CA ILE A 110 -6.53 -1.08 15.68
C ILE A 110 -6.99 -0.25 16.88
#